data_AF-A0A2V3A0Z4-F1
#
_entry.id   AF-A0A2V3A0Z4-F1
#
_cell.length_a   1.000
_cell.length_b   1.000
_cell.length_c   1.000
_cell.angle_alpha   90.00
_cell.angle_beta   90.00
_cell.angle_gamma   90.00
#
_symmetry.space_group_name_H-M   'P 1'
#
loop_
_entity.id
_entity.type
_entity.pdbx_description
1 polymer ?
#
loop_
_entity_poly.entity_id
_entity_poly.type
_entity_poly.pdbx_seq_one_letter_code
_entity_poly.pdbx_strand_id
1 'polypeptide(L)'
;MNTSGYTITKKQKTDINQILVTTAIILILSAIFVPIFLLTPFQTYMYRPAGTWVFEAPKSAYLTFSFALVAIAIFMIAGVWLHSAEKFGKLGKTIIGIGLFSSLATLILSFDYYHYIDETGVHYNQLFSLEERHYEWSEIKQARQTVKNEMGIMSDDKLIFTFKDGTTYSYLLNDNIRKARNATYFELEEHGVELIRETE
;
A
#
# COMPACT_ATOMS: atom_id res chain seq x y z
N MET A 1 58.77 -41.95 5.60
CA MET A 1 57.84 -41.35 4.60
C MET A 1 56.67 -40.75 5.35
N ASN A 2 56.55 -39.43 5.40
CA ASN A 2 55.42 -38.74 6.03
C ASN A 2 54.38 -38.43 4.96
N THR A 3 53.29 -39.18 4.91
CA THR A 3 52.13 -38.83 4.08
C THR A 3 51.29 -37.79 4.83
N SER A 4 51.45 -36.53 4.43
CA SER A 4 50.56 -35.44 4.86
C SER A 4 49.19 -35.65 4.22
N GLY A 5 48.21 -36.07 5.03
CA GLY A 5 46.81 -36.14 4.62
C GLY A 5 46.17 -34.77 4.78
N TYR A 6 45.89 -34.09 3.68
CA TYR A 6 45.04 -32.89 3.68
C TYR A 6 43.57 -33.31 3.60
N THR A 7 42.82 -32.97 4.64
CA THR A 7 41.36 -33.15 4.68
C THR A 7 40.73 -32.06 3.80
N ILE A 8 40.18 -32.45 2.65
CA ILE A 8 39.35 -31.54 1.83
C ILE A 8 38.05 -31.31 2.60
N THR A 9 37.92 -30.16 3.26
CA THR A 9 36.65 -29.70 3.84
C THR A 9 35.68 -29.42 2.70
N LYS A 10 34.76 -30.38 2.48
CA LYS A 10 33.67 -30.26 1.51
C LYS A 10 32.85 -29.02 1.86
N LYS A 11 32.78 -28.04 0.96
CA LYS A 11 32.03 -26.79 1.13
C LYS A 11 30.61 -27.11 1.60
N GLN A 12 30.25 -26.69 2.81
CA GLN A 12 28.95 -26.95 3.40
C GLN A 12 27.88 -26.30 2.51
N LYS A 13 27.08 -27.12 1.84
CA LYS A 13 26.01 -26.66 0.95
C LYS A 13 24.91 -26.11 1.85
N THR A 14 24.66 -24.79 1.78
CA THR A 14 23.59 -24.14 2.54
C THR A 14 22.27 -24.83 2.25
N ASP A 15 21.54 -25.22 3.29
CA ASP A 15 20.23 -25.86 3.15
C ASP A 15 19.23 -24.83 2.59
N ILE A 16 18.42 -25.25 1.63
CA ILE A 16 17.35 -24.43 1.06
C ILE A 16 16.37 -23.96 2.15
N ASN A 17 16.13 -24.80 3.17
CA ASN A 17 15.29 -24.44 4.31
C ASN A 17 15.89 -23.28 5.10
N GLN A 18 17.21 -23.28 5.29
CA GLN A 18 17.91 -22.20 5.99
C GLN A 18 17.80 -20.88 5.20
N ILE A 19 17.92 -20.93 3.87
CA ILE A 19 17.73 -19.76 3.00
C ILE A 19 16.30 -19.24 3.12
N LEU A 20 15.29 -20.11 3.02
CA LEU A 20 13.88 -19.71 3.09
C LEU A 20 13.53 -19.06 4.44
N VAL A 21 13.96 -19.62 5.55
CA VAL A 21 13.73 -19.04 6.88
C VAL A 21 14.45 -17.69 7.03
N THR A 22 15.71 -17.61 6.57
CA THR A 22 16.47 -16.35 6.62
C THR A 22 15.77 -15.26 5.79
N THR A 23 15.33 -15.58 4.58
CA THR A 23 14.57 -14.67 3.71
C THR A 23 13.26 -14.25 4.37
N ALA A 24 12.52 -15.17 5.01
CA ALA A 24 11.28 -14.84 5.70
C ALA A 24 11.50 -13.85 6.86
N ILE A 25 12.57 -14.03 7.64
CA ILE A 25 12.94 -13.08 8.71
C ILE A 25 13.26 -11.70 8.11
N ILE A 26 14.04 -11.65 7.03
CA ILE A 26 14.35 -10.40 6.32
C ILE A 26 13.07 -9.73 5.83
N LEU A 27 12.11 -10.48 5.26
CA LEU A 27 10.84 -9.95 4.78
C LEU A 27 10.01 -9.34 5.92
N ILE A 28 9.94 -9.97 7.09
CA ILE A 28 9.22 -9.44 8.26
C ILE A 28 9.85 -8.12 8.71
N LEU A 29 11.17 -8.07 8.84
CA LEU A 29 11.88 -6.83 9.22
C LEU A 29 11.70 -5.75 8.15
N SER A 30 11.69 -6.15 6.88
CA SER A 30 11.50 -5.27 5.73
C SER A 30 10.09 -4.73 5.61
N ALA A 31 9.07 -5.41 6.17
CA ALA A 31 7.67 -5.02 6.04
C ALA A 31 7.35 -3.64 6.63
N ILE A 32 8.21 -3.12 7.52
CA ILE A 32 8.08 -1.77 8.07
C ILE A 32 8.73 -0.74 7.15
N PHE A 33 9.94 -1.02 6.66
CA PHE A 33 10.75 -0.04 5.93
C PHE A 33 10.48 -0.03 4.43
N VAL A 34 10.38 -1.19 3.78
CA VAL A 34 10.23 -1.30 2.33
C VAL A 34 9.00 -0.56 1.79
N PRO A 35 7.79 -0.66 2.38
CA PRO A 35 6.65 0.08 1.85
C PRO A 35 6.89 1.60 1.82
N ILE A 36 7.59 2.16 2.81
CA ILE A 36 7.88 3.59 2.90
C ILE A 36 8.83 4.01 1.77
N PHE A 37 9.86 3.20 1.48
CA PHE A 37 10.88 3.55 0.49
C PHE A 37 10.54 3.14 -0.94
N LEU A 38 9.66 2.15 -1.13
CA LEU A 38 9.40 1.56 -2.45
C LEU A 38 8.05 1.95 -3.03
N LEU A 39 7.00 2.03 -2.21
CA LEU A 39 5.63 2.17 -2.71
C LEU A 39 5.43 3.50 -3.45
N THR A 40 5.69 4.62 -2.78
CA THR A 40 5.46 5.95 -3.36
C THR A 40 6.32 6.23 -4.58
N PRO A 41 7.65 5.94 -4.57
CA PRO A 41 8.47 6.18 -5.76
C PRO A 41 8.05 5.32 -6.94
N PHE A 42 7.68 4.05 -6.70
CA PHE A 42 7.17 3.18 -7.75
C PHE A 42 5.87 3.73 -8.34
N GLN A 43 4.90 4.09 -7.49
CA GLN A 43 3.63 4.64 -7.96
C GLN A 43 3.80 5.95 -8.71
N THR A 44 4.70 6.83 -8.22
CA THR A 44 4.99 8.11 -8.86
C THR A 44 5.60 7.91 -10.24
N TYR A 45 6.47 6.91 -10.40
CA TYR A 45 7.08 6.62 -11.70
C TYR A 45 6.09 6.00 -12.70
N MET A 46 5.21 5.11 -12.22
CA MET A 46 4.31 4.36 -13.10
C MET A 46 3.00 5.07 -13.41
N TYR A 47 2.40 5.74 -12.42
CA TYR A 47 1.01 6.18 -12.51
C TYR A 47 0.82 7.69 -12.46
N ARG A 48 1.81 8.50 -12.07
CA ARG A 48 1.62 9.94 -11.91
C ARG A 48 1.48 10.63 -13.27
N PRO A 49 0.31 11.19 -13.62
CA PRO A 49 0.17 12.01 -14.81
C PRO A 49 0.94 13.33 -14.68
N ALA A 50 1.28 13.95 -15.82
CA ALA A 50 1.79 15.31 -15.82
C ALA A 50 0.68 16.29 -15.37
N GLY A 51 1.03 17.34 -14.62
CA GLY A 51 0.07 18.36 -14.18
C GLY A 51 -0.70 18.04 -12.90
N THR A 52 -0.48 16.88 -12.26
CA THR A 52 -1.12 16.58 -10.95
C THR A 52 -0.69 17.56 -9.87
N TRP A 53 -1.67 18.07 -9.12
CA TRP A 53 -1.44 18.90 -7.93
C TRP A 53 -1.12 18.04 -6.71
N VAL A 54 -1.79 16.89 -6.59
CA VAL A 54 -1.58 15.90 -5.52
C VAL A 54 -1.43 14.54 -6.17
N PHE A 55 -0.42 13.77 -5.77
CA PHE A 55 -0.29 12.37 -6.11
C PHE A 55 0.33 11.65 -4.92
N GLU A 56 -0.41 10.71 -4.32
CA GLU A 56 0.09 9.96 -3.17
C GLU A 56 -0.60 8.59 -3.00
N ALA A 57 0.07 7.72 -2.24
CA ALA A 57 -0.51 6.43 -1.85
C ALA A 57 -1.37 6.63 -0.59
N PRO A 58 -2.62 6.13 -0.55
CA PRO A 58 -3.41 6.10 0.67
C PRO A 58 -2.71 5.32 1.80
N LYS A 59 -2.92 5.71 3.06
CA LYS A 59 -2.35 5.00 4.24
C LYS A 59 -2.63 3.50 4.22
N SER A 60 -3.82 3.13 3.74
CA SER A 60 -4.26 1.75 3.56
C SER A 60 -3.40 0.96 2.56
N ALA A 61 -2.83 1.60 1.52
CA ALA A 61 -1.93 0.95 0.59
C ALA A 61 -0.63 0.49 1.27
N TYR A 62 0.00 1.35 2.08
CA TYR A 62 1.19 0.97 2.87
C TYR A 62 0.91 -0.17 3.83
N LEU A 63 -0.23 -0.11 4.55
CA LEU A 63 -0.62 -1.18 5.47
C LEU A 63 -0.82 -2.50 4.74
N THR A 64 -1.56 -2.50 3.62
CA THR A 64 -1.78 -3.70 2.83
C THR A 64 -0.45 -4.28 2.31
N PHE A 65 0.45 -3.43 1.82
CA PHE A 65 1.79 -3.85 1.40
C PHE A 65 2.56 -4.52 2.54
N SER A 66 2.60 -3.90 3.72
CA SER A 66 3.25 -4.46 4.92
C SER A 66 2.65 -5.81 5.31
N PHE A 67 1.32 -5.91 5.37
CA PHE A 67 0.62 -7.15 5.70
C PHE A 67 0.91 -8.25 4.69
N ALA A 68 0.92 -7.93 3.39
CA ALA A 68 1.22 -8.88 2.33
C ALA A 68 2.65 -9.44 2.46
N LEU A 69 3.65 -8.59 2.76
CA LEU A 69 5.02 -9.04 2.99
C LEU A 69 5.13 -9.98 4.21
N VAL A 70 4.49 -9.63 5.32
CA VAL A 70 4.46 -10.48 6.52
C VAL A 70 3.75 -11.80 6.23
N ALA A 71 2.64 -11.78 5.50
CA ALA A 71 1.91 -12.98 5.12
C ALA A 71 2.78 -13.92 4.26
N ILE A 72 3.51 -13.39 3.26
CA ILE A 72 4.48 -14.16 2.48
C ILE A 72 5.49 -14.84 3.40
N ALA A 73 6.09 -14.10 4.33
CA ALA A 73 7.07 -14.65 5.26
C ALA A 73 6.50 -15.75 6.16
N ILE A 74 5.27 -15.57 6.68
CA ILE A 74 4.57 -16.58 7.49
C ILE A 74 4.35 -17.86 6.68
N PHE A 75 3.86 -17.75 5.44
CA PHE A 75 3.65 -18.92 4.60
C PHE A 75 4.96 -19.61 4.19
N MET A 76 6.05 -18.86 4.02
CA MET A 76 7.39 -19.43 3.81
C MET A 76 7.85 -20.27 5.02
N ILE A 77 7.72 -19.72 6.24
CA ILE A 77 8.08 -20.44 7.48
C ILE A 77 7.19 -21.65 7.68
N ALA A 78 5.87 -21.51 7.49
CA ALA A 78 4.93 -22.62 7.56
C ALA A 78 5.26 -23.72 6.54
N GLY A 79 5.67 -23.34 5.34
CA GLY A 79 6.17 -24.23 4.29
C GLY A 79 7.34 -25.08 4.76
N VAL A 80 8.37 -24.44 5.33
CA VAL A 80 9.56 -25.13 5.86
C VAL A 80 9.18 -26.04 7.04
N TRP A 81 8.38 -25.55 7.99
CA TRP A 81 8.00 -26.31 9.18
C TRP A 81 7.19 -27.55 8.83
N LEU A 82 6.17 -27.41 7.98
CA LEU A 82 5.34 -28.53 7.54
C LEU A 82 6.17 -29.55 6.74
N HIS A 83 7.17 -29.10 5.97
CA HIS A 83 8.06 -29.98 5.23
C HIS A 83 8.95 -30.81 6.18
N SER A 84 9.54 -30.14 7.18
CA SER A 84 10.40 -30.78 8.19
C SER A 84 9.64 -31.73 9.12
N ALA A 85 8.35 -31.48 9.38
CA ALA A 85 7.55 -32.30 10.27
C ALA A 85 7.02 -33.59 9.60
N GLU A 86 7.32 -33.83 8.32
CA GLU A 86 6.71 -34.87 7.47
C GLU A 86 5.17 -34.83 7.42
N LYS A 87 4.55 -33.78 7.99
CA LYS A 87 3.10 -33.51 7.98
C LYS A 87 2.62 -32.97 6.63
N PHE A 88 3.39 -33.21 5.58
CA PHE A 88 3.22 -32.66 4.24
C PHE A 88 2.15 -33.43 3.45
N GLY A 89 0.92 -33.43 3.97
CA GLY A 89 -0.24 -33.88 3.22
C GLY A 89 -0.50 -32.99 1.99
N LYS A 90 -1.15 -33.54 0.95
CA LYS A 90 -1.50 -32.78 -0.27
C LYS A 90 -2.25 -31.47 0.05
N LEU A 91 -3.15 -31.51 1.03
CA LEU A 91 -3.91 -30.34 1.49
C LEU A 91 -3.02 -29.23 2.06
N GLY A 92 -2.01 -29.58 2.88
CA GLY A 92 -1.11 -28.59 3.48
C GLY A 92 -0.29 -27.83 2.43
N LYS A 93 0.21 -28.55 1.42
CA LYS A 93 0.91 -27.95 0.27
C LYS A 93 0.01 -26.98 -0.50
N THR A 94 -1.23 -27.37 -0.76
CA THR A 94 -2.20 -26.53 -1.48
C THR A 94 -2.52 -25.26 -0.69
N ILE A 95 -2.75 -25.37 0.62
CA ILE A 95 -3.03 -24.21 1.49
C ILE A 95 -1.85 -23.23 1.49
N ILE A 96 -0.63 -23.71 1.64
CA ILE A 96 0.57 -22.85 1.60
C ILE A 96 0.72 -22.19 0.23
N GLY A 97 0.54 -22.96 -0.85
CA GLY A 97 0.63 -22.44 -2.22
C GLY A 97 -0.40 -21.35 -2.50
N ILE A 98 -1.67 -21.57 -2.12
CA ILE A 98 -2.74 -20.57 -2.23
C ILE A 98 -2.45 -19.36 -1.35
N GLY A 99 -1.95 -19.57 -0.13
CA GLY A 99 -1.58 -18.50 0.80
C GLY A 99 -0.48 -17.60 0.24
N LEU A 100 0.60 -18.19 -0.30
CA LEU A 100 1.68 -17.46 -0.96
C LEU A 100 1.17 -16.71 -2.19
N PHE A 101 0.38 -17.37 -3.04
CA PHE A 101 -0.17 -16.76 -4.24
C PHE A 101 -1.08 -15.58 -3.92
N SER A 102 -1.99 -15.74 -2.96
CA SER A 102 -2.89 -14.69 -2.48
C SER A 102 -2.14 -13.51 -1.86
N SER A 103 -1.11 -13.80 -1.05
CA SER A 103 -0.28 -12.75 -0.45
C SER A 103 0.49 -11.97 -1.51
N LEU A 104 1.02 -12.66 -2.53
CA LEU A 104 1.69 -12.02 -3.66
C LEU A 104 0.74 -11.17 -4.51
N ALA A 105 -0.47 -11.68 -4.80
CA ALA A 105 -1.49 -10.91 -5.50
C ALA A 105 -1.88 -9.65 -4.71
N THR A 106 -2.04 -9.78 -3.40
CA THR A 106 -2.34 -8.64 -2.50
C THR A 106 -1.21 -7.62 -2.48
N LEU A 107 0.06 -8.07 -2.52
CA LEU A 107 1.21 -7.18 -2.64
C LEU A 107 1.17 -6.39 -3.96
N ILE A 108 0.85 -7.05 -5.07
CA ILE A 108 0.72 -6.39 -6.38
C ILE A 108 -0.42 -5.36 -6.35
N LEU A 109 -1.59 -5.72 -5.83
CA LEU A 109 -2.74 -4.82 -5.71
C LEU A 109 -2.44 -3.59 -4.85
N SER A 110 -1.56 -3.70 -3.85
CA SER A 110 -1.18 -2.55 -3.04
C SER A 110 -0.42 -1.48 -3.83
N PHE A 111 0.30 -1.85 -4.90
CA PHE A 111 0.91 -0.88 -5.81
C PHE A 111 -0.12 -0.16 -6.67
N ASP A 112 -1.20 -0.83 -7.03
CA ASP A 112 -2.27 -0.25 -7.85
C ASP A 112 -3.22 0.65 -7.03
N TYR A 113 -3.06 0.69 -5.70
CA TYR A 113 -3.86 1.54 -4.83
C TYR A 113 -3.22 2.93 -4.65
N TYR A 114 -3.65 3.89 -5.44
CA TYR A 114 -3.19 5.28 -5.40
C TYR A 114 -4.35 6.27 -5.57
N HIS A 115 -4.09 7.54 -5.29
CA HIS A 115 -5.01 8.63 -5.64
C HIS A 115 -4.28 9.89 -6.08
N TYR A 116 -4.97 10.74 -6.82
CA TYR A 116 -4.46 12.03 -7.24
C TYR A 116 -5.56 13.05 -7.49
N ILE A 117 -5.17 14.31 -7.57
CA ILE A 117 -6.02 15.46 -7.91
C ILE A 117 -5.30 16.28 -8.96
N ASP A 118 -6.01 16.67 -10.00
CA ASP A 118 -5.51 17.50 -11.10
C ASP A 118 -6.57 18.51 -11.59
N GLU A 119 -6.27 19.20 -12.69
CA GLU A 119 -7.14 20.19 -13.32
C GLU A 119 -8.49 19.59 -13.77
N THR A 120 -8.55 18.30 -14.07
CA THR A 120 -9.77 17.65 -14.58
C THR A 120 -10.67 17.16 -13.46
N GLY A 121 -10.10 16.82 -12.29
CA GLY A 121 -10.90 16.39 -11.15
C GLY A 121 -10.15 15.53 -10.14
N VAL A 122 -10.93 14.63 -9.54
CA VAL A 122 -10.53 13.74 -8.46
C VAL A 122 -10.41 12.32 -9.00
N HIS A 123 -9.24 11.72 -8.82
CA HIS A 123 -8.93 10.40 -9.36
C HIS A 123 -8.45 9.47 -8.25
N TYR A 124 -8.97 8.25 -8.26
CA TYR A 124 -8.53 7.23 -7.32
C TYR A 124 -8.72 5.82 -7.89
N ASN A 125 -7.74 4.97 -7.65
CA ASN A 125 -7.90 3.53 -7.79
C ASN A 125 -8.17 2.93 -6.40
N GLN A 126 -8.96 1.86 -6.34
CA GLN A 126 -9.27 1.15 -5.09
C GLN A 126 -8.49 -0.16 -5.04
N LEU A 127 -8.15 -0.62 -3.84
CA LEU A 127 -7.32 -1.82 -3.64
C LEU A 127 -7.82 -3.10 -4.35
N PHE A 128 -9.13 -3.22 -4.60
CA PHE A 128 -9.74 -4.38 -5.28
C PHE A 128 -10.40 -3.99 -6.62
N SER A 129 -10.06 -2.82 -7.16
CA SER A 129 -10.46 -2.39 -8.49
C SER A 129 -9.25 -2.47 -9.42
N LEU A 130 -9.48 -2.88 -10.67
CA LEU A 130 -8.47 -2.77 -11.74
C LEU A 130 -8.69 -1.50 -12.57
N GLU A 131 -9.79 -0.79 -12.31
CA GLU A 131 -10.16 0.43 -13.01
C GLU A 131 -10.04 1.62 -12.07
N GLU A 132 -9.30 2.62 -12.54
CA GLU A 132 -9.25 3.94 -11.94
C GLU A 132 -10.62 4.61 -12.06
N ARG A 133 -11.10 5.19 -10.96
CA ARG A 133 -12.28 6.04 -10.98
C ARG A 133 -11.86 7.48 -11.12
N HIS A 134 -12.49 8.14 -12.08
CA HIS A 134 -12.38 9.56 -12.32
C HIS A 134 -13.72 10.22 -12.01
N TYR A 135 -13.68 11.33 -11.27
CA TYR A 135 -14.80 12.22 -11.09
C TYR A 135 -14.37 13.64 -11.47
N GLU A 136 -15.07 14.23 -12.43
CA GLU A 136 -14.85 15.62 -12.82
C GLU A 136 -15.25 16.55 -11.67
N TRP A 137 -14.70 17.77 -11.65
CA TRP A 137 -15.13 18.82 -10.72
C TRP A 137 -16.64 19.07 -10.78
N SER A 138 -17.21 19.00 -11.98
CA SER A 138 -18.65 19.15 -12.22
C SER A 138 -19.50 18.05 -11.57
N GLU A 139 -18.93 16.89 -11.25
CA GLU A 139 -19.61 15.74 -10.65
C GLU A 139 -19.58 15.76 -9.12
N ILE A 140 -18.85 16.70 -8.52
CA ILE A 140 -18.81 16.89 -7.08
C ILE A 140 -20.09 17.60 -6.64
N LYS A 141 -20.81 16.98 -5.71
CA LYS A 141 -22.02 17.55 -5.11
C LYS A 141 -21.70 18.40 -3.88
N GLN A 142 -20.72 17.97 -3.09
CA GLN A 142 -20.35 18.62 -1.83
C GLN A 142 -18.91 18.30 -1.48
N ALA A 143 -18.18 19.29 -0.97
CA ALA A 143 -16.89 19.10 -0.34
C ALA A 143 -16.97 19.45 1.15
N ARG A 144 -16.38 18.61 2.00
CA ARG A 144 -16.35 18.83 3.45
C ARG A 144 -14.94 18.69 3.99
N GLN A 145 -14.56 19.56 4.91
CA GLN A 145 -13.30 19.49 5.63
C GLN A 145 -13.59 19.24 7.11
N THR A 146 -13.07 18.14 7.65
CA THR A 146 -13.18 17.83 9.07
C THR A 146 -11.97 18.37 9.84
N VAL A 147 -12.23 18.87 11.04
CA VAL A 147 -11.20 19.33 11.98
C VAL A 147 -11.33 18.53 13.26
N LYS A 148 -10.22 17.98 13.75
CA LYS A 148 -10.13 17.28 15.02
C LYS A 148 -9.55 18.16 16.10
N ASN A 149 -10.15 18.10 17.28
CA ASN A 149 -9.61 18.68 18.50
C ASN A 149 -8.90 17.60 19.32
N GLU A 150 -7.57 17.54 19.22
CA GLU A 150 -6.77 16.66 20.06
C GLU A 150 -6.08 17.49 21.14
N MET A 151 -6.50 17.28 22.40
CA MET A 151 -5.91 17.94 23.58
C MET A 151 -5.92 19.48 23.53
N GLY A 152 -6.97 20.08 22.94
CA GLY A 152 -7.11 21.54 22.82
C GLY A 152 -6.43 22.14 21.59
N ILE A 153 -5.79 21.32 20.75
CA ILE A 153 -5.19 21.75 19.49
C ILE A 153 -6.11 21.34 18.35
N MET A 154 -6.66 22.32 17.64
CA MET A 154 -7.45 22.11 16.43
C MET A 154 -6.51 21.78 15.26
N SER A 155 -6.69 20.61 14.65
CA SER A 155 -5.92 20.18 13.49
C SER A 155 -6.85 19.70 12.38
N ASP A 156 -6.56 20.07 11.13
CA ASP A 156 -7.35 19.59 10.00
C ASP A 156 -7.10 18.08 9.80
N ASP A 157 -8.16 17.28 9.69
CA ASP A 157 -8.08 15.81 9.63
C ASP A 157 -8.26 15.30 8.20
N LYS A 158 -9.42 15.57 7.57
CA LYS A 158 -9.76 15.01 6.26
C LYS A 158 -10.46 16.03 5.36
N LEU A 159 -10.24 15.87 4.06
CA LEU A 159 -11.03 16.48 3.00
C LEU A 159 -11.88 15.38 2.36
N ILE A 160 -13.19 15.53 2.39
CA ILE A 160 -14.17 14.54 1.97
C ILE A 160 -14.95 15.11 0.79
N PHE A 161 -14.93 14.41 -0.33
CA PHE A 161 -15.76 14.69 -1.49
C PHE A 161 -16.96 13.76 -1.50
N THR A 162 -18.14 14.32 -1.71
CA THR A 162 -19.38 13.59 -2.01
C THR A 162 -19.75 13.88 -3.46
N PHE A 163 -19.82 12.85 -4.28
CA PHE A 163 -20.14 12.95 -5.69
C PHE A 163 -21.66 12.87 -5.93
N LYS A 164 -22.11 13.26 -7.12
CA LYS A 164 -23.54 13.26 -7.51
C LYS A 164 -24.19 11.87 -7.48
N ASP A 165 -23.40 10.81 -7.70
CA ASP A 165 -23.84 9.41 -7.61
C ASP A 165 -24.01 8.92 -6.15
N GLY A 166 -23.67 9.74 -5.15
CA GLY A 166 -23.69 9.41 -3.73
C GLY A 166 -22.43 8.72 -3.22
N THR A 167 -21.45 8.45 -4.08
CA THR A 167 -20.14 7.95 -3.68
C THR A 167 -19.41 9.01 -2.88
N THR A 168 -18.61 8.59 -1.89
CA THR A 168 -17.78 9.50 -1.11
C THR A 168 -16.33 9.03 -1.13
N TYR A 169 -15.41 9.99 -1.14
CA TYR A 169 -13.98 9.72 -1.07
C TYR A 169 -13.30 10.70 -0.13
N SER A 170 -12.40 10.21 0.73
CA SER A 170 -11.73 11.01 1.74
C SER A 170 -10.22 11.03 1.55
N TYR A 171 -9.65 12.22 1.48
CA TYR A 171 -8.22 12.49 1.55
C TYR A 171 -7.85 12.86 2.99
N LEU A 172 -6.66 12.44 3.42
CA LEU A 172 -6.09 12.90 4.68
C LEU A 172 -5.41 14.25 4.46
N LEU A 173 -5.69 15.22 5.32
CA LEU A 173 -5.12 16.57 5.19
C LEU A 173 -3.65 16.57 5.61
N ASN A 174 -2.78 16.39 4.61
CA ASN A 174 -1.33 16.49 4.72
C ASN A 174 -0.78 17.69 3.93
N ASP A 175 0.54 17.83 3.88
CA ASP A 175 1.19 18.95 3.20
C ASP A 175 0.94 18.98 1.68
N ASN A 176 0.74 17.83 1.03
CA ASN A 176 0.42 17.78 -0.41
C ASN A 176 -0.96 18.36 -0.67
N ILE A 177 -1.97 17.90 0.07
CA ILE A 177 -3.33 18.43 -0.02
C ILE A 177 -3.36 19.91 0.37
N ARG A 178 -2.62 20.33 1.41
CA ARG A 178 -2.53 21.74 1.83
C ARG A 178 -1.94 22.64 0.73
N LYS A 179 -0.97 22.14 -0.06
CA LYS A 179 -0.39 22.88 -1.20
C LYS A 179 -1.36 22.99 -2.37
N ALA A 180 -2.09 21.92 -2.67
CA ALA A 180 -3.09 21.90 -3.75
C ALA A 180 -4.40 22.61 -3.38
N ARG A 181 -4.61 22.90 -2.10
CA ARG A 181 -5.84 23.49 -1.55
C ARG A 181 -6.36 24.68 -2.35
N ASN A 182 -5.50 25.63 -2.71
CA ASN A 182 -5.94 26.83 -3.41
C ASN A 182 -6.50 26.49 -4.81
N ALA A 183 -5.84 25.58 -5.53
CA ALA A 183 -6.29 25.14 -6.84
C ALA A 183 -7.59 24.33 -6.73
N THR A 184 -7.65 23.39 -5.79
CA THR A 184 -8.88 22.62 -5.50
C THR A 184 -10.05 23.52 -5.13
N TYR A 185 -9.84 24.56 -4.31
CA TYR A 185 -10.93 25.43 -3.87
C TYR A 185 -11.43 26.34 -5.00
N PHE A 186 -10.51 26.79 -5.86
CA PHE A 186 -10.87 27.54 -7.06
C PHE A 186 -11.80 26.72 -7.96
N GLU A 187 -11.45 25.47 -8.26
CA GLU A 187 -12.28 24.58 -9.09
C GLU A 187 -13.65 24.30 -8.45
N LEU A 188 -13.69 24.07 -7.14
CA LEU A 188 -14.95 23.87 -6.42
C LEU A 188 -15.85 25.11 -6.52
N GLU A 189 -15.28 26.31 -6.33
CA GLU A 189 -16.03 27.57 -6.40
C GLU A 189 -16.52 27.85 -7.82
N GLU A 190 -15.69 27.62 -8.85
CA GLU A 190 -16.06 27.77 -10.26
C GLU A 190 -17.25 26.87 -10.65
N HIS A 191 -17.32 25.67 -10.06
CA HIS A 191 -18.40 24.72 -10.27
C HIS A 191 -19.57 24.87 -9.27
N GLY A 192 -19.57 25.93 -8.45
CA GLY A 192 -20.65 26.24 -7.51
C GLY A 192 -20.76 25.28 -6.32
N VAL A 193 -19.68 24.59 -5.97
CA VAL A 193 -19.60 23.66 -4.84
C VAL A 193 -19.05 24.38 -3.62
N GLU A 194 -19.87 24.55 -2.59
CA GLU A 194 -19.43 25.14 -1.33
C GLU A 194 -18.65 24.13 -0.48
N LEU A 195 -17.49 24.56 0.03
CA LEU A 195 -16.72 23.81 1.00
C LEU A 195 -17.24 24.06 2.42
N ILE A 196 -17.78 23.01 3.05
CA ILE A 196 -18.25 23.10 4.43
C ILE A 196 -17.14 22.64 5.38
N ARG A 197 -16.80 23.49 6.35
CA ARG A 197 -15.86 23.13 7.41
C ARG A 197 -16.63 22.65 8.64
N GLU A 198 -16.44 21.39 8.99
CA GLU A 198 -17.09 20.74 10.13
C GLU A 198 -16.04 20.53 11.24
N THR A 199 -16.37 20.96 12.46
CA THR A 199 -15.60 20.66 13.67
C THR A 199 -16.26 19.49 14.38
N GLU A 200 -15.51 18.42 14.64
CA GLU A 200 -15.92 17.37 15.59
C GLU A 200 -15.82 17.85 17.04
#